data_AF-A0A2V6BZ09-F1
#
_entry.id   AF-A0A2V6BZ09-F1
#
_cell.length_a   1.000
_cell.length_b   1.000
_cell.length_c   1.000
_cell.angle_alpha   90.00
_cell.angle_beta   90.00
_cell.angle_gamma   90.00
#
_symmetry.space_group_name_H-M   'P 1'
#
loop_
_entity.id
_entity.type
_entity.pdbx_description
1 polymer ?
#
loop_
_entity_poly.entity_id
_entity_poly.type
_entity_poly.pdbx_seq_one_letter_code
_entity_poly.pdbx_strand_id
1 'polypeptide(L)'
;MIQAQEFDFPILLPKWINDFSLRTGAGYRDNVGLSPRSPRDSAFVASGLEMILLRLPENGTQFNFFVSAEDLHFLSSSVVDREQTAFAQALMKTDCGSGWQVSLAAEYIYQHQVV
;
A
#
# COMPACT_ATOMS: atom_id res chain seq x y z
N MET A 1 -28.69 44.75 17.89
CA MET A 1 -28.73 43.28 17.69
C MET A 1 -28.19 43.00 16.31
N ILE A 2 -27.03 42.34 16.19
CA ILE A 2 -26.47 41.89 14.93
C ILE A 2 -26.83 40.41 14.83
N GLN A 3 -27.66 40.04 13.86
CA GLN A 3 -28.05 38.66 13.63
C GLN A 3 -26.88 37.97 12.91
N ALA A 4 -26.26 36.99 13.55
CA ALA A 4 -25.25 36.16 12.91
C ALA A 4 -25.94 35.33 11.83
N GLN A 5 -25.59 35.57 10.57
CA GLN A 5 -26.09 34.79 9.45
C GLN A 5 -25.31 33.47 9.41
N GLU A 6 -25.97 32.40 9.81
CA GLU A 6 -25.42 31.05 9.77
C GLU A 6 -25.35 30.61 8.30
N PHE A 7 -24.16 30.70 7.70
CA PHE A 7 -23.93 30.19 6.36
C PHE A 7 -23.77 28.67 6.45
N ASP A 8 -24.85 27.96 6.13
CA ASP A 8 -24.85 26.50 5.96
C ASP A 8 -24.14 26.15 4.64
N PHE A 9 -22.81 26.00 4.70
CA PHE A 9 -22.04 25.52 3.57
C PHE A 9 -22.21 24.00 3.47
N PRO A 10 -22.75 23.46 2.37
CA PRO A 10 -22.81 22.01 2.20
C PRO A 10 -21.38 21.48 2.20
N ILE A 11 -21.04 20.64 3.18
CA ILE A 11 -19.74 19.98 3.24
C ILE A 11 -19.71 18.95 2.10
N LEU A 12 -19.11 19.34 0.97
CA LEU A 12 -18.86 18.44 -0.16
C LEU A 12 -17.66 17.56 0.16
N LEU A 13 -17.89 16.50 0.95
CA LEU A 13 -16.86 15.49 1.15
C LEU A 13 -16.64 14.72 -0.16
N PRO A 14 -15.38 14.54 -0.60
CA PRO A 14 -15.10 13.71 -1.77
C PRO A 14 -15.49 12.26 -1.46
N LYS A 15 -16.28 11.66 -2.36
CA LYS A 15 -16.70 10.26 -2.26
C LYS A 15 -15.53 9.29 -2.16
N TRP A 16 -14.42 9.62 -2.81
CA TRP A 16 -13.19 8.85 -2.82
C TRP A 16 -12.03 9.67 -2.26
N ILE A 17 -11.31 9.09 -1.32
CA ILE A 17 -10.04 9.59 -0.80
C ILE A 17 -8.98 8.60 -1.28
N ASN A 18 -7.92 9.11 -1.91
CA ASN A 18 -6.82 8.28 -2.36
C ASN A 18 -5.50 8.97 -2.05
N ASP A 19 -4.48 8.16 -1.82
CA ASP A 19 -3.10 8.59 -1.70
C ASP A 19 -2.22 7.59 -2.46
N PHE A 20 -1.14 8.08 -3.05
CA PHE A 20 -0.25 7.29 -3.89
C PHE A 20 1.18 7.80 -3.74
N SER A 21 2.09 6.88 -3.46
CA SER A 21 3.52 7.16 -3.36
C SER A 21 4.30 6.18 -4.23
N LEU A 22 5.14 6.74 -5.10
CA LEU A 22 6.11 5.98 -5.89
C LEU A 22 7.51 6.39 -5.44
N ARG A 23 8.31 5.40 -5.09
CA ARG A 23 9.68 5.56 -4.59
C ARG A 23 10.62 4.83 -5.53
N THR A 24 11.77 5.43 -5.79
CA THR A 24 12.88 4.77 -6.49
C THR A 24 14.18 5.08 -5.76
N GLY A 25 15.15 4.19 -5.89
CA GLY A 25 16.44 4.35 -5.24
C GLY A 25 17.49 3.51 -5.93
N ALA A 26 18.74 3.77 -5.58
CA ALA A 26 19.86 2.93 -5.96
C ALA A 26 20.84 2.89 -4.79
N GLY A 27 21.64 1.83 -4.73
CA GLY A 27 22.62 1.67 -3.67
C GLY A 27 23.58 0.54 -3.95
N TYR A 28 24.28 0.13 -2.91
CA TYR A 28 25.26 -0.94 -2.96
C TYR A 28 25.15 -1.79 -1.70
N ARG A 29 25.21 -3.11 -1.86
CA ARG A 29 25.19 -4.09 -0.77
C ARG A 29 26.45 -4.95 -0.91
N ASP A 30 27.22 -5.05 0.16
CA ASP A 30 28.50 -5.76 0.23
C ASP A 30 28.34 -7.29 0.40
N ASN A 31 27.20 -7.73 0.91
CA ASN A 31 26.87 -9.15 1.04
C ASN A 31 25.40 -9.45 0.72
N VAL A 32 25.10 -9.58 -0.56
CA VAL A 32 23.75 -9.86 -1.09
C VAL A 32 23.20 -11.20 -0.62
N GLY A 33 24.02 -12.26 -0.64
CA GLY A 33 23.60 -13.62 -0.28
C GLY A 33 23.66 -13.92 1.22
N LEU A 34 23.94 -12.93 2.07
CA LEU A 34 24.08 -13.06 3.52
C LEU A 34 25.07 -14.16 3.97
N SER A 35 26.04 -14.51 3.11
CA SER A 35 26.97 -15.61 3.36
C SER A 35 28.25 -15.11 4.05
N PRO A 36 28.64 -15.65 5.21
CA PRO A 36 29.89 -15.27 5.85
C PRO A 36 31.13 -15.91 5.20
N ARG A 37 30.96 -16.96 4.39
CA ARG A 37 32.08 -17.70 3.78
C ARG A 37 32.39 -17.28 2.35
N SER A 38 31.41 -16.71 1.65
CA SER A 38 31.56 -16.23 0.28
C SER A 38 30.65 -15.01 0.09
N PRO A 39 31.01 -13.86 0.68
CA PRO A 39 30.26 -12.63 0.49
C PRO A 39 30.28 -12.24 -0.98
N ARG A 40 29.13 -11.78 -1.48
CA ARG A 40 28.99 -11.27 -2.83
C ARG A 40 28.36 -9.89 -2.79
N ASP A 41 29.03 -8.94 -3.41
CA ASP A 41 28.61 -7.56 -3.50
C ASP A 41 27.80 -7.31 -4.77
N SER A 42 26.93 -6.29 -4.72
CA SER A 42 26.25 -5.80 -5.90
C SER A 42 25.73 -4.39 -5.67
N ALA A 43 25.82 -3.56 -6.72
CA ALA A 43 24.94 -2.41 -6.83
C ALA A 43 23.49 -2.89 -7.02
N PHE A 44 22.53 -2.08 -6.60
CA PHE A 44 21.11 -2.36 -6.77
C PHE A 44 20.33 -1.13 -7.19
N VAL A 45 19.20 -1.37 -7.84
CA VAL A 45 18.12 -0.40 -8.01
C VAL A 45 16.91 -0.88 -7.21
N ALA A 46 16.18 0.06 -6.64
CA ALA A 46 15.00 -0.21 -5.84
C ALA A 46 13.83 0.59 -6.38
N SER A 47 12.65 -0.01 -6.35
CA SER A 47 11.38 0.66 -6.61
C SER A 47 10.36 0.26 -5.54
N GLY A 48 9.50 1.19 -5.18
CA GLY A 48 8.49 1.00 -4.16
C GLY A 48 7.20 1.70 -4.52
N LEU A 49 6.09 1.06 -4.25
CA LEU A 49 4.74 1.55 -4.47
C LEU A 49 3.97 1.48 -3.16
N GLU A 50 3.27 2.54 -2.81
CA GLU A 50 2.26 2.53 -1.76
C GLU A 50 1.00 3.24 -2.28
N MET A 51 -0.17 2.68 -2.01
CA MET A 51 -1.44 3.28 -2.39
C MET A 51 -2.51 2.98 -1.34
N ILE A 52 -3.29 4.02 -1.03
CA ILE A 52 -4.51 3.94 -0.23
C ILE A 52 -5.67 4.38 -1.10
N LEU A 53 -6.79 3.66 -1.04
CA LEU A 53 -8.04 4.03 -1.67
C LEU A 53 -9.20 3.79 -0.70
N LEU A 54 -9.93 4.85 -0.37
CA LEU A 54 -11.05 4.83 0.56
C LEU A 54 -12.28 5.40 -0.13
N ARG A 55 -13.39 4.68 -0.10
CA ARG A 55 -14.71 5.19 -0.47
C ARG A 55 -15.49 5.45 0.80
N LEU A 56 -15.89 6.70 1.01
CA LEU A 56 -16.77 7.05 2.11
C LEU A 56 -18.11 6.31 2.01
N PRO A 57 -18.80 6.07 3.13
CA PRO A 57 -20.12 5.44 3.12
C PRO A 57 -21.11 6.21 2.23
N GLU A 58 -21.64 5.54 1.22
CA GLU A 58 -22.74 6.04 0.39
C GLU A 58 -23.72 4.89 0.22
N ASN A 59 -24.99 5.13 0.61
CA ASN A 59 -26.03 4.11 0.72
C ASN A 59 -25.60 2.93 1.63
N GLY A 60 -24.97 3.23 2.77
CA GLY A 60 -24.53 2.23 3.74
C GLY A 60 -23.31 1.40 3.32
N THR A 61 -22.80 1.58 2.09
CA THR A 61 -21.65 0.82 1.58
C THR A 61 -20.38 1.65 1.63
N GLN A 62 -19.29 1.06 2.14
CA GLN A 62 -17.95 1.64 2.19
C GLN A 62 -16.92 0.65 1.67
N PHE A 63 -15.77 1.18 1.23
CA PHE A 63 -14.68 0.37 0.67
C PHE A 63 -13.34 0.94 1.10
N ASN A 64 -12.43 0.06 1.54
CA ASN A 64 -11.05 0.39 1.86
C ASN A 64 -10.13 -0.54 1.07
N PHE A 65 -9.07 0.02 0.50
CA PHE A 65 -8.01 -0.73 -0.16
C PHE A 65 -6.66 -0.13 0.20
N PHE A 66 -5.72 -1.01 0.48
CA PHE A 66 -4.32 -0.67 0.71
C PHE A 66 -3.45 -1.65 -0.07
N VAL A 67 -2.39 -1.12 -0.69
CA VAL A 67 -1.33 -1.93 -1.29
C VAL A 67 0.02 -1.29 -1.04
N SER A 68 1.00 -2.13 -0.72
CA SER A 68 2.40 -1.78 -0.60
C SER A 68 3.23 -2.83 -1.33
N ALA A 69 4.15 -2.40 -2.18
CA ALA A 69 5.05 -3.28 -2.90
C ALA A 69 6.45 -2.67 -2.95
N GLU A 70 7.46 -3.52 -2.79
CA GLU A 70 8.87 -3.14 -2.89
C GLU A 70 9.57 -4.19 -3.78
N ASP A 71 10.41 -3.69 -4.67
CA ASP A 71 11.24 -4.47 -5.59
C ASP A 71 12.67 -3.93 -5.54
N LEU A 72 13.62 -4.81 -5.28
CA LEU A 72 15.04 -4.51 -5.25
C LEU A 72 15.72 -5.46 -6.22
N HIS A 73 16.36 -4.90 -7.24
CA HIS A 73 17.01 -5.65 -8.30
C HIS A 73 18.53 -5.45 -8.24
N PHE A 74 19.28 -6.54 -8.18
CA PHE A 74 20.74 -6.52 -8.10
C PHE A 74 21.34 -6.57 -9.50
N LEU A 75 22.26 -5.65 -9.81
CA LEU A 75 22.79 -5.46 -11.16
C LEU A 75 23.92 -6.43 -11.53
N SER A 76 24.62 -6.99 -10.53
CA SER A 76 25.82 -7.82 -10.75
C SER A 76 25.86 -9.10 -9.90
N SER A 77 24.81 -9.39 -9.15
CA SER A 77 24.76 -10.56 -8.27
C SER A 77 24.43 -11.83 -9.06
N SER A 78 25.25 -12.87 -8.88
CA SER A 78 25.01 -14.20 -9.47
C SER A 78 24.28 -15.16 -8.52
N VAL A 79 23.92 -14.70 -7.31
CA VAL A 79 23.35 -15.55 -6.25
C VAL A 79 21.89 -15.18 -5.97
N VAL A 80 21.58 -13.88 -6.04
CA VAL A 80 20.24 -13.32 -5.83
C VAL A 80 20.05 -12.25 -6.88
N ASP A 81 19.07 -12.42 -7.75
CA ASP A 81 18.75 -11.47 -8.81
C ASP A 81 17.85 -10.34 -8.31
N ARG A 82 16.92 -10.66 -7.41
CA ARG A 82 15.94 -9.71 -6.90
C ARG A 82 15.44 -10.08 -5.49
N GLU A 83 15.00 -9.07 -4.76
CA GLU A 83 14.21 -9.19 -3.53
C GLU A 83 12.90 -8.43 -3.74
N GLN A 84 11.79 -9.09 -3.46
CA GLN A 84 10.45 -8.55 -3.71
C GLN A 84 9.53 -8.83 -2.52
N THR A 85 8.78 -7.82 -2.13
CA THR A 85 7.69 -7.95 -1.15
C THR A 85 6.48 -7.22 -1.65
N ALA A 86 5.31 -7.83 -1.53
CA ALA A 86 4.05 -7.15 -1.79
C ALA A 86 3.00 -7.56 -0.77
N PHE A 87 2.20 -6.59 -0.36
CA PHE A 87 1.05 -6.77 0.52
C PHE A 87 -0.12 -5.96 -0.03
N ALA A 88 -1.30 -6.56 -0.05
CA ALA A 88 -2.54 -5.86 -0.36
C ALA A 88 -3.68 -6.33 0.54
N GLN A 89 -4.56 -5.39 0.88
CA GLN A 89 -5.78 -5.67 1.62
C GLN A 89 -6.92 -4.86 1.01
N ALA A 90 -8.09 -5.49 0.86
CA ALA A 90 -9.33 -4.85 0.49
C ALA A 90 -10.43 -5.23 1.48
N LEU A 91 -11.30 -4.27 1.81
CA LEU A 91 -12.44 -4.47 2.69
C LEU A 91 -13.64 -3.67 2.17
N MET A 92 -14.69 -4.38 1.80
CA MET A 92 -15.99 -3.80 1.50
C MET A 92 -16.93 -4.08 2.67
N LYS A 93 -17.64 -3.06 3.16
CA LYS A 93 -18.70 -3.23 4.16
C LYS A 93 -19.98 -2.59 3.69
N THR A 94 -21.11 -3.22 3.95
CA THR A 94 -22.44 -2.71 3.63
C THR A 94 -23.36 -2.86 4.83
N ASP A 95 -23.98 -1.75 5.24
CA ASP A 95 -25.14 -1.74 6.12
C ASP A 95 -26.39 -2.10 5.31
N CYS A 96 -27.09 -3.15 5.73
CA CYS A 96 -28.25 -3.69 5.03
C CYS A 96 -29.59 -3.25 5.67
N GLY A 97 -29.54 -2.39 6.70
CA GLY A 97 -30.69 -2.01 7.51
C GLY A 97 -31.01 -3.02 8.61
N SER A 98 -31.93 -2.64 9.51
CA SER A 98 -32.38 -3.47 10.65
C SER A 98 -31.24 -3.93 11.59
N GLY A 99 -30.13 -3.18 11.62
CA GLY A 99 -28.95 -3.47 12.44
C GLY A 99 -28.01 -4.53 11.85
N TRP A 100 -28.24 -5.00 10.62
CA TRP A 100 -27.37 -5.99 9.96
C TRP A 100 -26.25 -5.34 9.16
N GLN A 101 -25.04 -5.90 9.27
CA GLN A 101 -23.88 -5.51 8.47
C GLN A 101 -23.26 -6.73 7.80
N VAL A 102 -22.92 -6.59 6.52
CA VAL A 102 -22.19 -7.60 5.75
C VAL A 102 -20.82 -7.03 5.37
N SER A 103 -19.79 -7.86 5.40
CA SER A 103 -18.43 -7.47 5.02
C SER A 103 -17.76 -8.53 4.15
N LEU A 104 -16.99 -8.09 3.17
CA LEU A 104 -16.12 -8.92 2.33
C LEU A 104 -14.69 -8.40 2.44
N ALA A 105 -13.77 -9.27 2.83
CA ALA A 105 -12.35 -8.98 2.95
C ALA A 105 -11.52 -9.83 2.00
N ALA A 106 -10.46 -9.25 1.45
CA ALA A 106 -9.46 -9.95 0.64
C ALA A 106 -8.06 -9.49 1.06
N GLU A 107 -7.14 -10.43 1.19
CA GLU A 107 -5.75 -10.18 1.60
C GLU A 107 -4.80 -10.95 0.70
N TYR A 108 -3.67 -10.33 0.39
CA TYR A 108 -2.60 -10.91 -0.42
C TYR A 108 -1.24 -10.56 0.19
N ILE A 109 -0.38 -11.57 0.30
CA ILE A 109 1.01 -11.43 0.73
C ILE A 109 1.89 -12.19 -0.26
N TYR A 110 2.95 -11.53 -0.72
CA TYR A 110 4.01 -12.11 -1.53
C TYR A 110 5.35 -11.71 -0.94
N GLN A 111 6.24 -12.70 -0.81
CA GLN A 111 7.60 -12.49 -0.32
C GLN A 111 8.56 -13.37 -1.10
N HIS A 112 9.54 -12.72 -1.73
CA HIS A 112 10.68 -13.34 -2.35
C HIS A 112 11.93 -12.63 -1.81
N GLN A 113 12.49 -13.20 -0.75
CA GLN A 113 13.70 -12.70 -0.12
C GLN A 113 14.68 -13.85 0.08
N VAL A 114 15.94 -13.49 0.24
CA VAL A 114 16.98 -14.43 0.66
C VAL A 114 16.69 -14.83 2.11
N VAL A 115 16.72 -16.14 2.39
CA VAL A 115 16.58 -16.71 3.74
C VAL A 115 17.88 -17.37 4.15
#